data_AF-A0A7V3FN09-F1
#
_entry.id   AF-A0A7V3FN09-F1
#
_cell.length_a   1.000
_cell.length_b   1.000
_cell.length_c   1.000
_cell.angle_alpha   90.00
_cell.angle_beta   90.00
_cell.angle_gamma   90.00
#
_symmetry.space_group_name_H-M   'P 1'
#
loop_
_entity.id
_entity.type
_entity.pdbx_description
1 polymer ?
#
loop_
_entity_poly.entity_id
_entity_poly.type
_entity_poly.pdbx_seq_one_letter_code
_entity_poly.pdbx_strand_id
1 'polypeptide(L)'
;MLKFSTMKVYLTLLFPKTAASGATLERWLHKTGTELKAGDALLAFHANGRSETLPCAASGTLKVTLCREGEELPRGAGIAVLNSPEVQAREIEKRGLGKILTPDEYQDTLAHAEAASIRLPPEEL
;
A
#
# COMPACT_ATOMS: atom_id res chain seq x y z
N MET A 1 -3.40 35.13 7.08
CA MET A 1 -3.65 34.13 6.01
C MET A 1 -2.80 32.90 6.29
N LEU A 2 -3.36 31.91 7.00
CA LEU A 2 -2.69 30.62 7.16
C LEU A 2 -2.74 29.92 5.80
N LYS A 3 -1.59 29.80 5.13
CA LYS A 3 -1.44 28.85 4.04
C LYS A 3 -1.60 27.48 4.69
N PHE A 4 -2.75 26.84 4.50
CA PHE A 4 -2.91 25.40 4.71
C PHE A 4 -2.00 24.71 3.68
N SER A 5 -0.71 24.68 3.97
CA SER A 5 0.25 23.87 3.24
C SER A 5 -0.23 22.44 3.41
N THR A 6 -0.87 21.89 2.38
CA THR A 6 -1.38 20.52 2.39
C THR A 6 -0.18 19.58 2.49
N MET A 7 0.27 19.31 3.71
CA MET A 7 1.31 18.33 3.98
C MET A 7 0.79 16.98 3.50
N LYS A 8 1.45 16.45 2.48
CA LYS A 8 1.22 15.09 2.03
C LYS A 8 2.05 14.18 2.92
N VAL A 9 1.47 13.05 3.31
CA VAL A 9 2.08 12.05 4.18
C VAL A 9 2.10 10.71 3.48
N TYR A 10 2.97 9.83 3.95
CA TYR A 10 3.03 8.46 3.48
C TYR A 10 2.08 7.61 4.33
N LEU A 11 1.03 7.09 3.71
CA LEU A 11 0.05 6.22 4.33
C LEU A 11 0.30 4.79 3.86
N THR A 12 0.68 3.92 4.78
CA THR A 12 0.65 2.48 4.51
C THR A 12 -0.80 2.04 4.47
N LEU A 13 -1.26 1.50 3.36
CA LEU A 13 -2.56 0.82 3.27
C LEU A 13 -2.44 -0.55 3.90
N LEU A 14 -3.41 -0.87 4.75
CA LEU A 14 -3.52 -2.17 5.39
C LEU A 14 -4.60 -2.99 4.70
N PHE A 15 -4.34 -4.29 4.53
CA PHE A 15 -5.35 -5.20 4.03
C PHE A 15 -6.54 -5.22 5.01
N PRO A 16 -7.78 -5.03 4.54
CA PRO A 16 -8.92 -4.88 5.42
C PRO A 16 -9.11 -6.11 6.29
N LYS A 17 -9.27 -5.90 7.60
CA LYS A 17 -9.51 -6.99 8.57
C LYS A 17 -10.83 -7.73 8.32
N THR A 18 -11.73 -7.13 7.53
CA THR A 18 -13.01 -7.70 7.12
C THR A 18 -12.90 -8.62 5.91
N ALA A 19 -11.76 -8.65 5.20
CA ALA A 19 -11.57 -9.57 4.08
C ALA A 19 -11.49 -11.02 4.56
N ALA A 20 -11.78 -11.94 3.62
CA ALA A 20 -11.69 -13.37 3.87
C ALA A 20 -10.25 -13.79 4.23
N SER A 21 -10.15 -14.83 5.07
CA SER A 21 -8.88 -15.43 5.47
C SER A 21 -8.18 -16.10 4.28
N GLY A 22 -6.85 -16.12 4.28
CA GLY A 22 -6.07 -16.74 3.20
C GLY A 22 -6.17 -16.00 1.87
N ALA A 23 -6.34 -14.67 1.91
CA ALA A 23 -6.31 -13.86 0.71
C ALA A 23 -4.92 -13.94 0.09
N THR A 24 -4.83 -14.25 -1.20
CA THR A 24 -3.58 -14.29 -1.96
C THR A 24 -3.62 -13.22 -3.02
N LEU A 25 -2.57 -12.41 -3.13
CA LEU A 25 -2.47 -11.38 -4.16
C LEU A 25 -2.42 -12.05 -5.54
N GLU A 26 -3.44 -11.85 -6.38
CA GLU A 26 -3.45 -12.42 -7.74
C GLU A 26 -2.67 -11.52 -8.70
N ARG A 27 -3.04 -10.23 -8.72
CA ARG A 27 -2.38 -9.26 -9.60
C ARG A 27 -2.49 -7.83 -9.10
N TRP A 28 -1.49 -7.03 -9.43
CA TRP A 28 -1.56 -5.58 -9.29
C TRP A 28 -2.29 -4.96 -10.48
N LEU A 29 -3.29 -4.11 -10.22
CA LEU A 29 -3.99 -3.35 -11.26
C LEU A 29 -3.29 -2.03 -11.58
N HIS A 30 -2.50 -1.52 -10.64
CA HIS A 30 -1.73 -0.28 -10.78
C HIS A 30 -0.28 -0.45 -10.33
N LYS A 31 0.61 0.41 -10.87
CA LYS A 31 2.05 0.38 -10.59
C LYS A 31 2.47 1.52 -9.67
N THR A 32 3.63 1.38 -9.03
CA THR A 32 4.27 2.47 -8.30
C THR A 32 4.45 3.69 -9.20
N GLY A 33 4.03 4.85 -8.72
CA GLY A 33 3.98 6.12 -9.45
C GLY A 33 2.59 6.48 -9.99
N THR A 34 1.63 5.56 -9.99
CA THR A 34 0.26 5.84 -10.46
C THR A 34 -0.55 6.61 -9.41
N GLU A 35 -1.34 7.58 -9.86
CA GLU A 35 -2.31 8.28 -9.02
C GLU A 35 -3.62 7.49 -8.92
N LEU A 36 -4.03 7.21 -7.69
CA LEU A 36 -5.23 6.46 -7.35
C LEU A 36 -6.19 7.36 -6.57
N LYS A 37 -7.48 7.05 -6.67
CA LYS A 37 -8.53 7.72 -5.92
C LYS A 37 -9.13 6.77 -4.88
N ALA A 38 -9.69 7.31 -3.82
CA ALA A 38 -10.47 6.52 -2.88
C ALA A 38 -11.61 5.80 -3.65
N GLY A 39 -11.70 4.49 -3.51
CA GLY A 39 -12.64 3.61 -4.22
C GLY A 39 -12.09 2.99 -5.51
N ASP A 40 -10.94 3.44 -6.02
CA ASP A 40 -10.35 2.92 -7.26
C ASP A 40 -9.75 1.52 -7.04
N ALA A 41 -9.81 0.63 -8.04
CA ALA A 41 -9.43 -0.77 -7.85
C ALA A 41 -7.91 -0.95 -7.82
N LEU A 42 -7.33 -1.11 -6.64
CA LEU A 42 -5.87 -1.07 -6.43
C LEU A 42 -5.17 -2.37 -6.86
N LEU A 43 -5.73 -3.52 -6.46
CA LEU A 43 -5.23 -4.86 -6.78
C LEU A 43 -6.38 -5.87 -6.83
N ALA A 44 -6.15 -7.04 -7.41
CA ALA A 44 -7.04 -8.18 -7.32
C ALA A 44 -6.42 -9.28 -6.46
N PHE A 45 -7.22 -9.89 -5.60
CA PHE A 45 -6.80 -10.96 -4.71
C PHE A 45 -7.78 -12.12 -4.77
N HIS A 46 -7.28 -13.34 -4.62
CA HIS A 46 -8.08 -14.54 -4.51
C HIS A 46 -8.28 -14.89 -3.05
N ALA A 47 -9.52 -14.94 -2.58
CA ALA A 47 -9.85 -15.38 -1.23
C ALA A 47 -11.09 -16.29 -1.24
N ASN A 48 -11.06 -17.35 -0.43
CA ASN A 48 -12.17 -18.30 -0.30
C ASN A 48 -12.71 -18.84 -1.65
N GLY A 49 -11.81 -19.17 -2.58
CA GLY A 49 -12.19 -19.70 -3.90
C GLY A 49 -12.73 -18.64 -4.88
N ARG A 50 -12.68 -17.36 -4.53
CA ARG A 50 -13.21 -16.26 -5.35
C ARG A 50 -12.17 -15.17 -5.55
N SER A 51 -12.16 -14.59 -6.75
CA SER A 51 -11.34 -13.43 -7.06
C SER A 51 -12.12 -12.15 -6.76
N GLU A 52 -11.58 -11.33 -5.87
CA GLU A 52 -12.14 -10.04 -5.46
C GLU A 52 -11.17 -8.91 -5.78
N THR A 53 -11.70 -7.70 -5.97
CA THR A 53 -10.87 -6.50 -6.18
C THR A 53 -10.82 -5.69 -4.90
N LEU A 54 -9.63 -5.25 -4.53
CA LEU A 54 -9.43 -4.41 -3.36
C LEU A 54 -9.51 -2.93 -3.76
N PRO A 55 -10.55 -2.19 -3.34
CA PRO A 55 -10.62 -0.76 -3.58
C PRO A 55 -9.63 0.00 -2.70
N CYS A 56 -9.06 1.07 -3.24
CA CYS A 56 -8.15 1.94 -2.53
C CYS A 56 -8.90 2.70 -1.43
N ALA A 57 -8.38 2.68 -0.21
CA ALA A 57 -9.03 3.38 0.91
C ALA A 57 -8.84 4.91 0.84
N ALA A 58 -7.77 5.39 0.20
CA ALA A 58 -7.38 6.79 0.13
C ALA A 58 -7.13 7.23 -1.33
N SER A 59 -7.21 8.53 -1.59
CA SER A 59 -6.71 9.15 -2.81
C SER A 59 -5.25 9.53 -2.61
N GLY A 60 -4.39 9.18 -3.56
CA GLY A 60 -2.96 9.46 -3.46
C GLY A 60 -2.15 8.80 -4.57
N THR A 61 -0.84 9.01 -4.54
CA THR A 61 0.07 8.36 -5.49
C THR A 61 0.64 7.10 -4.87
N LEU A 62 0.50 5.95 -5.53
CA LEU A 62 1.14 4.72 -5.10
C LEU A 62 2.66 4.91 -5.13
N LYS A 63 3.34 4.74 -4.00
CA LYS A 63 4.79 4.95 -3.89
C LYS A 63 5.54 3.64 -3.85
N VAL A 64 5.09 2.71 -3.02
CA VAL A 64 5.77 1.43 -2.77
C VAL A 64 4.71 0.34 -2.67
N THR A 65 4.98 -0.82 -3.26
CA THR A 65 4.20 -2.04 -3.09
C THR A 65 4.96 -2.96 -2.15
N LEU A 66 4.33 -3.37 -1.05
CA LEU A 66 4.96 -4.21 -0.02
C LEU A 66 4.74 -5.71 -0.27
N CYS A 67 3.76 -6.04 -1.11
CA CYS A 67 3.40 -7.42 -1.44
C CYS A 67 3.57 -7.71 -2.93
N ARG A 68 3.83 -8.97 -3.26
CA ARG A 68 4.02 -9.47 -4.64
C ARG A 68 2.89 -10.37 -5.10
N GLU A 69 2.71 -10.47 -6.41
CA GLU A 69 1.76 -11.41 -7.02
C GLU A 69 2.11 -12.84 -6.58
N GLY A 70 1.12 -13.56 -6.07
CA GLY A 70 1.26 -14.88 -5.43
C GLY A 70 1.54 -14.85 -3.93
N GLU A 71 1.71 -13.69 -3.31
CA GLU A 71 1.96 -13.57 -1.86
C GLU A 71 0.67 -13.59 -1.04
N GLU A 72 0.73 -14.20 0.15
CA GLU A 72 -0.39 -14.19 1.09
C GLU A 72 -0.53 -12.80 1.71
N LEU A 73 -1.77 -12.31 1.81
CA LEU A 73 -2.15 -11.02 2.36
C LEU A 73 -2.81 -11.23 3.74
N PRO A 74 -2.05 -11.15 4.84
CA PRO A 74 -2.63 -11.25 6.17
C PRO A 74 -3.60 -10.10 6.43
N ARG A 75 -4.67 -10.38 7.19
CA ARG A 75 -5.63 -9.36 7.63
C ARG A 75 -4.94 -8.29 8.45
N GLY A 76 -4.98 -7.05 7.98
CA GLY A 76 -4.31 -5.90 8.60
C GLY A 76 -2.83 -5.77 8.25
N ALA A 77 -2.30 -6.57 7.32
CA ALA A 77 -0.92 -6.42 6.85
C ALA A 77 -0.76 -5.23 5.91
N GLY A 78 0.42 -4.60 5.90
CA GLY A 78 0.75 -3.51 4.98
C GLY A 78 0.91 -4.04 3.56
N ILE A 79 0.07 -3.58 2.63
CA ILE A 79 0.08 -4.01 1.23
C ILE A 79 0.85 -3.04 0.32
N ALA A 80 0.78 -1.75 0.63
CA ALA A 80 1.35 -0.69 -0.19
C ALA A 80 1.44 0.61 0.62
N VAL A 81 2.31 1.51 0.17
CA VAL A 81 2.42 2.88 0.70
C VAL A 81 1.94 3.86 -0.36
N LEU A 82 1.00 4.72 0.02
CA LEU A 82 0.49 5.81 -0.80
C LEU A 82 0.94 7.15 -0.25
N ASN A 83 1.20 8.09 -1.15
CA ASN A 83 1.38 9.49 -0.80
C ASN A 83 0.01 10.19 -0.86
N SER A 84 -0.60 10.39 0.30
CA SER A 84 -1.95 10.93 0.46
C SER A 84 -1.94 12.21 1.31
N PRO A 85 -2.95 13.09 1.17
CA PRO A 85 -3.05 14.27 2.03
C PRO A 85 -3.26 13.86 3.50
N GLU A 86 -2.57 14.53 4.43
CA GLU A 86 -2.60 14.20 5.87
C GLU A 86 -4.02 14.05 6.42
N VAL A 87 -4.92 14.97 6.05
CA VAL A 87 -6.32 14.97 6.51
C VAL A 87 -7.00 13.64 6.20
N GLN A 88 -6.85 13.16 4.96
CA GLN A 88 -7.45 11.90 4.55
C GLN A 88 -6.72 10.71 5.17
N ALA A 89 -5.39 10.76 5.24
CA ALA A 89 -4.59 9.71 5.87
C ALA A 89 -4.99 9.50 7.34
N ARG A 90 -5.28 10.57 8.08
CA ARG A 90 -5.80 10.53 9.45
C ARG A 90 -7.17 9.87 9.53
N GLU A 91 -8.05 10.09 8.56
CA GLU A 91 -9.35 9.41 8.50
C GLU A 91 -9.19 7.92 8.23
N ILE A 92 -8.29 7.52 7.32
CA ILE A 92 -8.05 6.12 7.00
C ILE A 92 -7.37 5.38 8.17
N GLU A 93 -6.46 6.05 8.87
CA GLU A 93 -5.85 5.53 10.11
C GLU A 93 -6.89 5.32 11.21
N LYS A 94 -7.79 6.28 11.43
CA LYS A 94 -8.92 6.13 12.37
C LYS A 94 -9.85 4.96 12.00
N ARG A 95 -10.00 4.66 10.72
CA ARG A 95 -10.77 3.50 10.23
C ARG A 95 -10.01 2.18 10.39
N GLY A 96 -8.74 2.21 10.79
CA GLY A 96 -7.89 1.02 10.91
C GLY A 96 -7.54 0.39 9.56
N LEU A 97 -7.60 1.16 8.47
CA LEU A 97 -7.31 0.74 7.09
C LEU A 97 -5.95 1.26 6.60
N GLY A 98 -5.23 1.99 7.44
CA GLY A 98 -3.91 2.48 7.12
C GLY A 98 -3.12 2.90 8.35
N LYS A 99 -1.82 3.10 8.18
CA LYS A 99 -0.91 3.66 9.19
C LYS A 99 -0.11 4.80 8.56
N ILE A 100 -0.10 5.97 9.19
CA ILE A 100 0.73 7.09 8.73
C ILE A 100 2.19 6.78 9.09
N LEU A 101 3.07 6.86 8.10
CA LEU A 101 4.51 6.71 8.27
C LEU A 101 5.15 8.09 8.43
N THR A 102 6.14 8.13 9.31
CA THR A 102 7.09 9.23 9.36
C THR A 102 8.00 9.20 8.11
N PRO A 103 8.65 10.33 7.75
CA PRO A 103 9.58 10.37 6.62
C PRO A 103 10.71 9.33 6.74
N ASP A 104 11.17 9.07 7.96
CA ASP A 104 12.20 8.08 8.28
C ASP A 104 11.72 6.65 8.05
N GLU A 105 10.53 6.29 8.58
CA GLU A 105 9.91 4.98 8.35
C GLU A 105 9.65 4.71 6.87
N TYR A 106 9.26 5.73 6.10
CA TYR A 106 9.06 5.60 4.65
C TYR A 106 10.36 5.26 3.93
N GLN A 107 11.48 5.91 4.31
CA GLN A 107 12.79 5.62 3.72
C GLN A 107 13.26 4.20 4.07
N ASP A 108 13.06 3.75 5.31
CA ASP A 108 13.37 2.37 5.69
C ASP A 108 12.53 1.35 4.91
N THR A 109 11.23 1.65 4.75
CA THR A 109 10.31 0.83 3.96
C THR A 109 10.72 0.76 2.49
N LEU A 110 11.12 1.90 1.91
CA LEU A 110 11.61 1.97 0.54
C LEU A 110 12.89 1.14 0.38
N ALA A 111 13.84 1.29 1.30
CA ALA A 111 15.09 0.52 1.32
C ALA A 111 14.84 -1.00 1.42
N HIS A 112 13.88 -1.42 2.27
CA HIS A 112 13.48 -2.83 2.38
C HIS A 112 12.85 -3.36 1.08
N ALA A 113 11.97 -2.57 0.45
CA ALA A 113 11.31 -2.95 -0.80
C ALA A 113 12.28 -3.01 -2.00
N GLU A 114 13.24 -2.09 -2.06
CA GLU A 114 14.34 -2.11 -3.04
C GLU A 114 15.26 -3.30 -2.80
N ALA A 115 15.69 -3.56 -1.57
CA ALA A 115 16.53 -4.71 -1.22
C ALA A 115 15.87 -6.05 -1.58
N ALA A 116 14.55 -6.17 -1.38
CA ALA A 116 13.79 -7.35 -1.79
C ALA A 116 13.78 -7.54 -3.32
N SER A 117 13.91 -6.46 -4.10
CA SER A 117 13.88 -6.48 -5.58
C SER A 117 15.27 -6.58 -6.22
N ILE A 118 16.35 -6.28 -5.48
CA ILE A 118 17.75 -6.32 -5.94
C ILE A 118 18.41 -7.72 -5.75
N ARG A 119 17.66 -8.78 -5.41
CA ARG A 119 18.21 -10.14 -5.38
C ARG A 119 18.39 -10.75 -6.78
N LEU A 120 19.06 -10.04 -7.70
CA LEU A 120 20.06 -10.70 -8.54
C LEU A 120 21.33 -10.78 -7.69
N PRO A 121 22.01 -11.94 -7.62
CA PRO A 121 23.31 -11.99 -6.96
C PRO A 121 24.21 -10.90 -7.57
N PRO A 122 25.03 -10.20 -6.78
CA PRO A 122 26.13 -9.47 -7.38
C PRO A 122 26.92 -10.51 -8.19
N GLU A 123 27.06 -10.31 -9.49
CA GLU A 123 28.15 -10.94 -10.22
C GLU A 123 29.42 -10.49 -9.50
N GLU A 124 29.96 -11.35 -8.64
CA GLU A 124 31.30 -11.19 -8.08
C GLU A 124 32.26 -11.17 -9.26
N LEU A 125 32.94 -10.04 -9.43
CA LEU A 125 33.96 -9.80 -10.45
C LEU A 125 35.33 -10.31 -9.98
#